data_AF-A0A6G1RHQ4-F1
#
_entry.id   AF-A0A6G1RHQ4-F1
#
_cell.length_a   1.000
_cell.length_b   1.000
_cell.length_c   1.000
_cell.angle_alpha   90.00
_cell.angle_beta   90.00
_cell.angle_gamma   90.00
#
_symmetry.space_group_name_H-M   'P 1'
#
loop_
_entity.id
_entity.type
_entity.pdbx_description
1 polymer ?
#
loop_
_entity_poly.entity_id
_entity_poly.type
_entity_poly.pdbx_seq_one_letter_code
_entity_poly.pdbx_strand_id
1 'polypeptide(L)'
;PKKKRQNLRGLAPVVDFQQSVTAVLLQDEHTLISAGAVDGVIKVWDLRRSYAAYRQDPVPFRSFCYPGTSTRKLGYSSLVLDSTGANLFANCTDDSIYM
;
A
#
# COMPACT_ATOMS: atom_id res chain seq x y z
N PRO A 1 5.18 -18.54 -41.67
CA PRO A 1 3.95 -17.82 -41.25
C PRO A 1 3.31 -18.46 -39.99
N LYS A 2 3.55 -17.87 -38.82
CA LYS A 2 3.13 -18.37 -37.49
C LYS A 2 1.72 -17.87 -37.14
N LYS A 3 0.75 -18.76 -36.87
CA LYS A 3 -0.52 -18.40 -36.22
C LYS A 3 -0.41 -18.70 -34.72
N LYS A 4 -0.20 -17.64 -33.93
CA LYS A 4 -0.10 -17.68 -32.47
C LYS A 4 -1.52 -17.77 -31.90
N ARG A 5 -1.85 -18.87 -31.22
CA ARG A 5 -3.11 -19.02 -30.46
C ARG A 5 -3.19 -17.89 -29.41
N GLN A 6 -4.17 -17.01 -29.56
CA GLN A 6 -4.50 -16.00 -28.57
C GLN A 6 -5.16 -16.69 -27.37
N ASN A 7 -4.47 -16.68 -26.23
CA ASN A 7 -5.08 -17.03 -24.94
C ASN A 7 -6.01 -15.89 -24.54
N LEU A 8 -7.32 -16.12 -24.67
CA LEU A 8 -8.37 -15.33 -24.01
C LEU A 8 -8.30 -15.63 -22.51
N ARG A 9 -7.41 -14.96 -21.77
CA ARG A 9 -7.46 -14.94 -20.31
C ARG A 9 -8.34 -13.77 -19.88
N GLY A 10 -9.46 -14.14 -19.26
CA GLY A 10 -10.44 -13.39 -18.48
C GLY A 10 -10.31 -11.86 -18.36
N LEU A 11 -11.43 -11.19 -18.64
CA LEU A 11 -11.72 -9.77 -18.37
C LEU A 11 -11.80 -9.41 -16.86
N ALA A 12 -11.49 -10.35 -15.96
CA ALA A 12 -11.37 -10.03 -14.55
C ALA A 12 -10.00 -9.35 -14.34
N PRO A 13 -9.92 -8.26 -13.55
CA PRO A 13 -8.63 -7.76 -13.11
C PRO A 13 -7.83 -8.93 -12.54
N VAL A 14 -6.51 -8.94 -12.74
CA VAL A 14 -5.63 -9.79 -11.94
C VAL A 14 -5.73 -9.26 -10.51
N VAL A 15 -6.79 -9.64 -9.81
CA VAL A 15 -6.94 -9.43 -8.38
C VAL A 15 -5.96 -10.39 -7.74
N ASP A 16 -4.76 -9.88 -7.58
CA ASP A 16 -3.77 -10.50 -6.75
C ASP A 16 -4.35 -10.46 -5.33
N PHE A 17 -5.01 -11.54 -4.89
CA PHE A 17 -5.69 -11.66 -3.58
C PHE A 17 -4.77 -11.35 -2.39
N GLN A 18 -3.48 -11.17 -2.67
CA GLN A 18 -2.43 -10.82 -1.73
C GLN A 18 -2.34 -9.29 -1.51
N GLN A 19 -2.88 -8.44 -2.39
CA GLN A 19 -2.77 -6.98 -2.28
C GLN A 19 -3.91 -6.36 -1.45
N SER A 20 -3.99 -6.70 -0.16
CA SER A 20 -4.97 -6.14 0.78
C SER A 20 -4.42 -4.98 1.60
N VAL A 21 -5.30 -4.03 1.95
CA VAL A 21 -5.03 -2.96 2.94
C VAL A 21 -5.46 -3.46 4.31
N THR A 22 -4.56 -3.40 5.28
CA THR A 22 -4.78 -3.94 6.64
C THR A 22 -5.10 -2.87 7.66
N ALA A 23 -4.58 -1.65 7.48
CA ALA A 23 -4.84 -0.53 8.36
C ALA A 23 -4.80 0.79 7.58
N VAL A 24 -5.57 1.77 8.08
CA VAL A 24 -5.61 3.13 7.55
C VAL A 24 -5.72 4.10 8.73
N LEU A 25 -5.05 5.25 8.64
CA LEU A 25 -5.18 6.34 9.60
C LEU A 25 -5.02 7.71 8.93
N LEU A 26 -5.55 8.75 9.57
CA LEU A 26 -5.31 10.13 9.19
C LEU A 26 -4.11 10.67 9.97
N GLN A 27 -3.15 11.25 9.25
CA GLN A 27 -2.06 12.02 9.87
C GLN A 27 -2.51 13.45 10.16
N ASP A 28 -3.32 14.01 9.28
CA ASP A 28 -3.97 15.31 9.39
C ASP A 28 -5.20 15.34 8.46
N GLU A 29 -5.86 16.50 8.35
CA GLU A 29 -7.06 16.71 7.51
C GLU A 29 -6.86 16.42 6.01
N HIS A 30 -5.61 16.34 5.55
CA HIS A 30 -5.27 16.22 4.13
C HIS A 30 -4.36 15.02 3.84
N THR A 31 -3.93 14.28 4.86
CA THR A 31 -2.95 13.20 4.72
C THR A 31 -3.51 11.89 5.27
N LEU A 32 -3.67 10.90 4.40
CA LEU A 32 -4.07 9.53 4.77
C LEU A 32 -2.86 8.60 4.66
N ILE A 33 -2.71 7.68 5.62
CA ILE A 33 -1.68 6.65 5.58
C ILE A 33 -2.37 5.29 5.55
N SER A 34 -1.90 4.39 4.68
CA SER A 34 -2.41 3.02 4.56
C SER A 34 -1.28 2.01 4.66
N ALA A 35 -1.53 0.88 5.31
CA ALA A 35 -0.63 -0.27 5.41
C ALA A 35 -1.10 -1.41 4.51
N GLY A 36 -0.15 -2.06 3.82
CA GLY A 36 -0.42 -3.24 3.00
C GLY A 36 0.01 -4.56 3.65
N ALA A 37 -0.75 -5.62 3.37
CA ALA A 37 -0.48 -6.98 3.84
C ALA A 37 0.67 -7.68 3.11
N VAL A 38 0.68 -7.70 1.77
CA VAL A 38 1.65 -8.53 1.03
C VAL A 38 2.57 -7.72 0.13
N ASP A 39 2.17 -6.50 -0.24
CA ASP A 39 3.13 -5.61 -0.91
C ASP A 39 4.23 -5.13 0.07
N GLY A 40 3.98 -5.22 1.38
CA GLY A 40 4.89 -4.79 2.44
C GLY A 40 5.15 -3.29 2.35
N VAL A 41 4.16 -2.51 1.91
CA VAL A 41 4.31 -1.07 1.69
C VAL A 41 3.35 -0.30 2.60
N ILE A 42 3.88 0.73 3.26
CA ILE A 42 3.07 1.80 3.85
C ILE A 42 3.02 2.94 2.85
N LYS A 43 1.82 3.38 2.47
CA LYS A 43 1.60 4.44 1.48
C LYS A 43 0.99 5.66 2.16
N VAL A 44 1.46 6.84 1.78
CA VAL A 44 0.94 8.15 2.23
C VAL A 44 0.26 8.82 1.06
N TRP A 45 -0.95 9.33 1.29
CA TRP A 45 -1.84 9.89 0.29
C TRP A 45 -2.16 11.33 0.65
N ASP A 46 -2.04 12.25 -0.31
CA ASP A 46 -2.57 13.62 -0.18
C ASP A 46 -4.01 13.62 -0.71
N LEU A 47 -4.98 13.81 0.18
CA LEU A 47 -6.41 13.77 -0.12
C LEU A 47 -6.87 14.93 -1.02
N ARG A 48 -6.08 15.99 -1.13
CA ARG A 48 -6.38 17.14 -2.01
C ARG A 48 -6.02 16.86 -3.45
N ARG A 49 -5.23 15.81 -3.73
CA ARG A 49 -4.98 15.36 -5.10
C ARG A 49 -6.30 14.83 -5.65
N SER A 50 -6.93 15.62 -6.53
CA SER A 50 -8.16 15.23 -7.21
C SER A 50 -7.86 14.20 -8.29
N TYR A 51 -7.71 12.93 -7.89
CA TYR A 51 -7.54 11.81 -8.82
C TYR A 51 -8.80 11.60 -9.68
N ALA A 52 -9.97 11.99 -9.16
CA ALA A 52 -11.25 11.94 -9.87
C ALA A 52 -11.32 12.89 -11.07
N ALA A 53 -10.63 14.04 -11.02
CA ALA A 53 -10.65 15.02 -12.11
C ALA A 53 -9.77 14.62 -13.31
N TYR A 54 -8.75 13.76 -13.12
CA TYR A 54 -7.70 13.55 -14.12
C TYR A 54 -7.59 12.14 -14.71
N ARG A 55 -8.52 11.20 -14.40
CA ARG A 55 -8.49 9.80 -14.90
C ARG A 55 -7.13 9.09 -14.70
N GLN A 56 -6.30 9.59 -13.80
CA GLN A 56 -5.02 9.01 -13.44
C GLN A 56 -5.23 8.12 -12.23
N ASP A 57 -4.62 6.95 -12.23
CA ASP A 57 -4.66 6.06 -11.07
C ASP A 57 -4.17 6.80 -9.81
N PRO A 58 -4.76 6.56 -8.63
CA PRO A 58 -4.29 7.16 -7.39
C PRO A 58 -2.80 6.83 -7.16
N VAL A 59 -1.96 7.86 -7.18
CA VAL A 59 -0.52 7.73 -6.90
C VAL A 59 -0.24 8.23 -5.49
N PRO A 60 0.33 7.39 -4.60
CA PRO A 60 0.69 7.83 -3.27
C PRO A 60 1.74 8.94 -3.32
N PHE A 61 1.62 9.91 -2.42
CA PHE A 61 2.59 11.00 -2.26
C PHE A 61 3.93 10.48 -1.73
N ARG A 62 3.91 9.48 -0.83
CA ARG A 62 5.10 8.76 -0.35
C ARG A 62 4.81 7.28 -0.16
N SER A 63 5.86 6.45 -0.16
CA SER A 63 5.77 5.02 0.12
C SER A 63 6.99 4.54 0.89
N PHE A 64 6.78 3.70 1.89
CA PHE A 64 7.81 3.08 2.71
C PHE A 64 7.73 1.56 2.51
N CYS A 65 8.78 0.99 1.93
CA CYS A 65 8.89 -0.45 1.76
C CYS A 65 9.35 -1.10 3.06
N TYR A 66 8.92 -2.35 3.27
CA TYR A 66 9.45 -3.24 4.31
C TYR A 66 10.98 -3.17 4.37
N PRO A 67 11.56 -2.72 5.49
CA PRO A 67 13.00 -2.47 5.60
C PRO A 67 13.80 -3.70 6.05
N GLY A 68 13.14 -4.79 6.46
CA GLY A 68 13.80 -6.00 6.93
C GLY A 68 14.43 -6.83 5.80
N THR A 69 15.17 -7.87 6.20
CA THR A 69 15.99 -8.70 5.27
C THR A 69 15.29 -9.94 4.74
N SER A 70 14.03 -10.15 5.11
CA SER A 70 13.24 -11.30 4.65
C SER A 70 13.15 -11.32 3.12
N THR A 71 13.36 -12.50 2.54
CA THR A 71 13.18 -12.74 1.10
C THR A 71 11.72 -12.65 0.67
N ARG A 72 10.80 -12.81 1.61
CA ARG A 72 9.36 -12.58 1.43
C ARG A 72 9.00 -11.19 1.91
N LYS A 73 8.15 -10.50 1.16
CA LYS A 73 7.50 -9.27 1.63
C LYS A 73 6.63 -9.60 2.83
N LEU A 74 6.77 -8.84 3.90
CA LEU A 74 6.01 -8.99 5.13
C LEU A 74 5.12 -7.79 5.35
N GLY A 75 3.93 -8.06 5.87
CA GLY A 75 2.85 -7.10 5.96
C GLY A 75 2.86 -6.33 7.24
N TYR A 76 2.13 -5.23 7.23
CA TYR A 76 1.78 -4.50 8.44
C TYR A 76 0.36 -4.88 8.86
N SER A 77 0.04 -4.88 10.15
CA SER A 77 -1.32 -5.23 10.61
C SER A 77 -2.02 -4.12 11.39
N SER A 78 -1.28 -3.11 11.85
CA SER A 78 -1.79 -1.93 12.53
C SER A 78 -0.81 -0.78 12.36
N LEU A 79 -1.31 0.44 12.55
CA LEU A 79 -0.57 1.67 12.46
C LEU A 79 -1.02 2.63 13.56
N VAL A 80 -0.10 3.40 14.13
CA VAL A 80 -0.43 4.45 15.09
C VAL A 80 0.53 5.63 14.93
N LEU A 81 0.05 6.84 15.13
CA LEU A 81 0.89 8.04 15.20
C LEU A 81 1.13 8.43 16.65
N ASP A 82 2.25 9.09 16.91
CA ASP A 82 2.40 9.84 18.16
C ASP A 82 1.42 11.02 18.25
N SER A 83 1.38 11.67 19.42
CA SER A 83 0.51 12.82 19.65
C SER A 83 0.82 14.04 18.78
N THR A 84 2.00 14.08 18.14
CA THR A 84 2.42 15.18 17.27
C THR A 84 2.06 14.92 15.80
N GLY A 85 1.71 13.68 15.45
CA GLY A 85 1.51 13.24 14.07
C GLY A 85 2.81 13.12 13.27
N ALA A 86 3.98 13.28 13.90
CA ALA A 86 5.27 13.30 13.21
C ALA A 86 5.90 11.92 13.09
N ASN A 87 5.67 11.04 14.09
CA ASN A 87 6.23 9.70 14.12
C ASN A 87 5.13 8.66 13.91
N LEU A 88 5.35 7.76 12.95
CA LEU A 88 4.45 6.66 12.61
C LEU A 88 5.03 5.35 13.13
N PHE A 89 4.25 4.59 13.88
CA PHE A 89 4.61 3.25 14.32
C PHE A 89 3.78 2.23 13.56
N ALA A 90 4.43 1.17 13.10
CA ALA A 90 3.81 0.09 12.36
C ALA A 90 4.28 -1.26 12.89
N ASN A 91 3.36 -2.12 13.31
CA ASN A 91 3.73 -3.50 13.61
C ASN A 91 3.77 -4.31 12.31
N CYS A 92 4.79 -5.14 12.18
CA CYS A 92 4.96 -6.00 11.02
C CYS A 92 4.82 -7.47 11.42
N THR A 93 4.45 -8.31 10.47
CA THR A 93 4.32 -9.77 10.66
C THR A 93 5.66 -10.49 10.81
N ASP A 94 6.75 -9.73 10.97
CA ASP A 94 8.14 -10.20 11.15
C ASP A 94 8.60 -10.11 12.62
N ASP A 95 7.64 -10.04 13.55
CA ASP A 95 7.84 -9.86 14.98
C ASP A 95 8.50 -8.52 15.38
N SER A 96 8.52 -7.52 14.49
CA SER A 96 9.12 -6.20 14.74
C SER A 96 8.11 -5.04 14.65
N ILE A 97 8.41 -3.95 15.34
CA ILE A 97 7.73 -2.66 15.22
C ILE A 97 8.70 -1.67 14.57
N TYR A 98 8.24 -1.00 13.52
CA TYR A 98 8.98 0.01 12.78
C TYR A 98 8.49 1.42 13.12
N MET A 99 9.42 2.38 13.07
CA MET A 99 9.20 3.82 13.22
C MET A 99 9.69 4.56 11.97
#